data_AF-A0A1B6L8F7-F1
#
_entry.id   AF-A0A1B6L8F7-F1
#
_cell.length_a   1.000
_cell.length_b   1.000
_cell.length_c   1.000
_cell.angle_alpha   90.00
_cell.angle_beta   90.00
_cell.angle_gamma   90.00
#
_symmetry.space_group_name_H-M   'P 1'
#
loop_
_entity.id
_entity.type
_entity.pdbx_description
1 polymer ?
#
loop_
_entity_poly.entity_id
_entity_poly.type
_entity_poly.pdbx_seq_one_letter_code
_entity_poly.pdbx_strand_id
1 'polypeptide(L)'
;MLAQYLVHWDGYQANLQTSFEKQFLSESFVDVTLAVESGLIKCHKVILCAASGYFQQLLSQHNCPHPIIYMRDMHYWEVIALVDFMYRGEVSVEEDMHYWEV
;
A
#
# COMPACT_ATOMS: atom_id res chain seq x y z
N MET A 1 -28.92 24.51 -25.88
CA MET A 1 -27.54 24.04 -25.62
C MET A 1 -27.34 24.06 -24.12
N LEU A 2 -27.15 22.92 -23.45
CA LEU A 2 -26.97 22.88 -22.01
C LEU A 2 -25.55 23.34 -21.67
N ALA A 3 -25.42 24.36 -20.84
CA ALA A 3 -24.12 24.80 -20.33
C ALA A 3 -23.63 23.79 -19.28
N GLN A 4 -22.40 23.30 -19.44
CA GLN A 4 -21.71 22.52 -18.42
C GLN A 4 -20.72 23.40 -17.69
N TYR A 5 -20.68 23.29 -16.36
CA TYR A 5 -19.71 23.99 -15.51
C TYR A 5 -18.78 22.96 -14.87
N LEU A 6 -17.47 23.17 -15.00
CA LEU A 6 -16.44 22.34 -14.39
C LEU A 6 -15.97 23.00 -13.09
N VAL A 7 -15.96 22.24 -12.01
CA VAL A 7 -15.37 22.67 -10.73
C VAL A 7 -14.11 21.84 -10.51
N HIS A 8 -12.99 22.51 -10.27
CA HIS A 8 -11.72 21.88 -9.94
C HIS A 8 -11.42 22.08 -8.46
N TRP A 9 -10.90 21.04 -7.80
CA TRP A 9 -10.37 21.15 -6.45
C TRP A 9 -8.84 21.18 -6.52
N ASP A 10 -8.27 22.37 -6.36
CA ASP A 10 -6.83 22.57 -6.26
C ASP A 10 -6.26 21.73 -5.13
N GLY A 11 -5.29 20.87 -5.44
CA GLY A 11 -4.63 20.00 -4.47
C GLY A 11 -5.39 18.72 -4.11
N TYR A 12 -6.45 18.35 -4.84
CA TYR A 12 -7.17 17.08 -4.63
C TYR A 12 -6.25 15.86 -4.52
N GLN A 13 -5.30 15.73 -5.45
CA GLN A 13 -4.35 14.61 -5.47
C GLN A 13 -3.46 14.58 -4.23
N ALA A 14 -2.85 15.71 -3.86
CA ALA A 14 -2.00 15.82 -2.67
C ALA A 14 -2.79 15.52 -1.38
N ASN A 15 -4.05 15.99 -1.31
CA ASN A 15 -4.93 15.70 -0.19
C ASN A 15 -5.23 14.20 -0.08
N LEU A 16 -5.56 13.53 -1.18
CA LEU A 16 -5.81 12.08 -1.18
C LEU A 16 -4.57 11.29 -0.75
N GLN A 17 -3.40 11.58 -1.34
CA GLN A 17 -2.14 10.93 -0.99
C GLN A 17 -1.84 11.06 0.50
N THR A 18 -1.84 12.29 1.02
CA THR A 18 -1.58 12.56 2.44
C THR A 18 -2.61 11.90 3.36
N SER A 19 -3.87 11.80 2.92
CA SER A 19 -4.94 11.18 3.71
C SER A 19 -4.74 9.67 3.84
N PHE A 20 -4.43 8.98 2.75
CA PHE A 20 -4.16 7.54 2.77
C PHE A 20 -2.87 7.22 3.53
N GLU A 21 -1.84 8.05 3.43
CA GLU A 21 -0.63 7.91 4.24
C GLU A 21 -0.95 8.01 5.73
N LYS A 22 -1.73 9.02 6.16
CA LYS A 22 -2.16 9.15 7.56
C LYS A 22 -2.96 7.94 8.04
N GLN A 23 -3.87 7.43 7.21
CA GLN A 23 -4.66 6.24 7.53
C GLN A 23 -3.79 4.99 7.66
N PHE A 24 -2.78 4.83 6.80
CA PHE A 24 -1.82 3.74 6.89
C PHE A 24 -1.03 3.81 8.20
N LEU A 25 -0.45 4.97 8.52
CA LEU A 25 0.32 5.17 9.74
C LEU A 25 -0.52 4.98 11.01
N SER A 26 -1.82 5.29 10.97
CA SER A 26 -2.72 5.09 12.11
C SER A 26 -3.41 3.72 12.13
N GLU A 27 -3.13 2.85 11.16
CA GLU A 27 -3.86 1.59 10.91
C GLU A 27 -5.40 1.76 10.82
N SER A 28 -5.88 2.91 10.34
CA SER A 28 -7.32 3.18 10.20
C SER A 28 -7.84 2.58 8.90
N PHE A 29 -8.95 1.85 8.95
CA PHE A 29 -9.61 1.23 7.78
C PHE A 29 -8.78 0.18 7.04
N VAL A 30 -7.68 -0.30 7.63
CA VAL A 30 -6.90 -1.43 7.11
C VAL A 30 -7.78 -2.68 7.05
N ASP A 31 -7.71 -3.37 5.93
CA ASP A 31 -8.59 -4.51 5.61
C ASP A 31 -7.81 -5.71 5.05
N VAL A 32 -6.48 -5.64 5.02
CA VAL A 32 -5.58 -6.75 4.66
C VAL A 32 -4.30 -6.68 5.51
N THR A 33 -3.70 -7.85 5.75
CA THR A 33 -2.39 -7.94 6.40
C THR A 33 -1.41 -8.67 5.50
N LEU A 34 -0.25 -8.07 5.26
CA LEU A 34 0.91 -8.76 4.71
C LEU A 34 1.70 -9.35 5.88
N ALA A 35 1.88 -10.66 5.87
CA ALA A 35 2.70 -11.38 6.83
C ALA A 35 4.04 -11.71 6.20
N VAL A 36 5.11 -11.58 6.96
CA VAL A 36 6.48 -11.97 6.60
C VAL A 36 7.13 -12.57 7.84
N GLU A 37 8.21 -13.33 7.70
CA GLU A 37 8.75 -14.18 8.79
C GLU A 37 8.91 -13.45 10.13
N SER A 38 9.32 -12.18 10.12
CA SER A 38 9.59 -11.40 11.32
C SER A 38 8.52 -10.35 11.66
N GLY A 39 7.39 -10.28 10.94
CA GLY A 39 6.37 -9.28 11.27
C GLY A 39 5.10 -9.29 10.43
N LEU A 40 4.17 -8.42 10.83
CA LEU A 40 2.87 -8.21 10.21
C LEU A 40 2.70 -6.75 9.84
N ILE A 41 2.24 -6.48 8.63
CA ILE A 41 2.00 -5.13 8.11
C ILE A 41 0.53 -5.04 7.72
N LYS A 42 -0.24 -4.18 8.40
CA LYS A 42 -1.65 -3.94 8.06
C LYS A 42 -1.75 -2.81 7.04
N CYS A 43 -2.55 -3.00 6.00
CA CYS A 43 -2.69 -2.01 4.93
C CYS A 43 -4.07 -2.11 4.26
N HIS A 44 -4.27 -1.34 3.19
CA HIS A 44 -5.52 -1.26 2.45
C HIS A 44 -5.47 -2.10 1.17
N LYS A 45 -6.45 -2.98 0.96
CA LYS A 45 -6.61 -3.76 -0.28
C LYS A 45 -6.62 -2.87 -1.49
N VAL A 46 -7.34 -1.74 -1.43
CA VAL A 46 -7.48 -0.83 -2.57
C VAL A 46 -6.14 -0.26 -3.03
N ILE A 47 -5.23 0.04 -2.10
CA ILE A 47 -3.89 0.56 -2.42
C ILE A 47 -3.03 -0.55 -3.03
N LEU A 48 -3.02 -1.75 -2.43
CA LEU A 48 -2.29 -2.90 -2.98
C LEU A 48 -2.76 -3.24 -4.41
N CYS A 49 -4.08 -3.27 -4.63
CA CYS A 49 -4.69 -3.57 -5.91
C CYS A 49 -4.41 -2.50 -6.97
N ALA A 50 -4.43 -1.21 -6.59
CA ALA A 50 -4.13 -0.10 -7.50
C ALA A 50 -2.66 -0.11 -7.94
N ALA A 51 -1.74 -0.50 -7.04
CA ALA A 51 -0.32 -0.55 -7.31
C ALA A 51 0.14 -1.85 -7.99
N SER A 52 -0.64 -2.94 -7.92
CA SER A 52 -0.23 -4.27 -8.39
C SER A 52 -1.38 -5.10 -8.94
N GLY A 53 -1.25 -5.49 -10.21
CA GLY A 53 -2.17 -6.44 -10.85
C GLY A 53 -2.22 -7.81 -10.17
N TYR A 54 -1.13 -8.23 -9.52
CA TYR A 54 -1.10 -9.48 -8.75
C TYR A 54 -2.03 -9.41 -7.54
N PHE A 55 -1.91 -8.35 -6.72
CA PHE A 55 -2.81 -8.17 -5.57
C PHE A 55 -4.26 -7.98 -6.01
N GLN A 56 -4.50 -7.26 -7.11
CA GLN A 56 -5.84 -7.14 -7.70
C GLN A 56 -6.43 -8.50 -8.08
N GLN A 57 -5.68 -9.37 -8.75
CA GLN A 57 -6.14 -10.71 -9.11
C GLN A 57 -6.38 -11.57 -7.85
N LEU A 58 -5.43 -11.60 -6.92
CA LEU A 58 -5.50 -12.41 -5.71
C LEU A 58 -6.68 -12.01 -4.81
N LEU A 59 -6.80 -10.73 -4.50
CA LEU A 59 -7.79 -10.22 -3.54
C LEU A 59 -9.21 -10.18 -4.11
N SER A 60 -9.38 -10.06 -5.43
CA SER A 60 -10.70 -10.09 -6.08
C SER A 60 -11.32 -11.50 -6.13
N GLN A 61 -10.50 -12.55 -6.08
CA GLN A 61 -10.96 -13.94 -6.14
C GLN A 61 -11.34 -14.51 -4.76
N HIS A 62 -10.95 -13.84 -3.68
CA HIS A 62 -11.11 -14.35 -2.31
C HIS A 62 -11.89 -13.37 -1.44
N ASN A 63 -13.18 -13.68 -1.23
CA ASN A 63 -14.05 -12.93 -0.33
C ASN A 63 -13.78 -13.31 1.14
N CYS A 64 -12.67 -12.84 1.68
CA CYS A 64 -12.37 -12.85 3.10
C CYS A 64 -12.45 -11.42 3.64
N PRO A 65 -13.06 -11.17 4.83
CA PRO A 65 -13.11 -9.85 5.43
C PRO A 65 -11.71 -9.22 5.57
N HIS A 66 -10.75 -9.97 6.12
CA HIS A 66 -9.39 -9.50 6.37
C HIS A 66 -8.36 -10.59 6.01
N PRO A 67 -8.00 -10.75 4.73
CA PRO A 67 -7.02 -11.75 4.31
C PRO A 67 -5.64 -11.45 4.88
N ILE A 68 -4.92 -12.52 5.22
CA ILE A 68 -3.51 -12.48 5.57
C ILE A 68 -2.74 -13.09 4.41
N ILE A 69 -1.89 -12.30 3.75
CA ILE A 69 -1.08 -12.74 2.61
C ILE A 69 0.35 -12.89 3.09
N TYR A 70 0.89 -14.10 2.98
CA TYR A 70 2.27 -14.36 3.37
C TYR A 70 3.24 -14.03 2.22
N MET A 71 4.16 -13.10 2.47
CA MET A 71 5.21 -12.63 1.58
C MET A 71 6.45 -13.49 1.81
N ARG A 72 6.54 -14.59 1.04
CA ARG A 72 7.65 -15.53 1.13
C ARG A 72 8.91 -14.94 0.49
N ASP A 73 10.08 -15.31 1.03
CA ASP A 73 11.39 -14.99 0.47
C ASP A 73 11.64 -13.47 0.37
N MET A 74 11.08 -12.71 1.32
CA MET A 74 11.29 -11.27 1.45
C MET A 74 11.62 -10.93 2.90
N HIS A 75 12.49 -9.96 3.11
CA HIS A 75 12.73 -9.38 4.42
C HIS A 75 11.60 -8.43 4.82
N TYR A 76 11.40 -8.27 6.13
CA TYR A 76 10.41 -7.32 6.66
C TYR A 76 10.64 -5.88 6.17
N TRP A 77 11.90 -5.44 6.09
CA TRP A 77 12.22 -4.11 5.60
C TRP A 77 11.87 -3.93 4.11
N GLU A 78 12.04 -4.96 3.28
CA GLU A 78 11.67 -4.91 1.85
C GLU A 78 10.16 -4.78 1.68
N VAL A 79 9.38 -5.53 2.47
CA VAL A 79 7.92 -5.44 2.42
C VAL A 79 7.44 -4.07 2.93
N ILE A 80 8.06 -3.50 3.97
CA ILE A 80 7.77 -2.12 4.39
C ILE A 80 8.08 -1.14 3.27
N ALA A 81 9.29 -1.19 2.70
CA ALA A 81 9.70 -0.26 1.65
C ALA A 81 8.78 -0.35 0.42
N LEU A 82 8.36 -1.56 0.05
CA LEU A 82 7.38 -1.80 -1.00
C LEU A 82 6.03 -1.16 -0.68
N VAL A 83 5.51 -1.36 0.53
CA VAL A 83 4.22 -0.77 0.93
C VAL A 83 4.33 0.75 0.99
N ASP A 84 5.39 1.31 1.57
CA ASP A 84 5.62 2.76 1.57
C ASP A 84 5.66 3.34 0.15
N PHE A 85 6.34 2.67 -0.78
CA PHE A 85 6.33 3.02 -2.19
C PHE A 85 4.91 3.01 -2.78
N MET A 86 4.07 2.04 -2.44
CA MET A 86 2.68 1.99 -2.92
C MET A 86 1.82 3.15 -2.42
N TYR A 87 2.06 3.66 -1.21
CA TYR A 87 1.31 4.78 -0.63
C TYR A 87 1.85 6.14 -1.05
N ARG A 88 3.17 6.27 -1.22
CA ARG A 88 3.85 7.55 -1.47
C ARG A 88 4.17 7.78 -2.94
N GLY A 89 4.26 6.72 -3.74
CA GLY A 89 4.78 6.75 -5.11
C GLY A 89 6.31 6.79 -5.20
N GLU A 90 7.00 6.87 -4.06
CA GLU A 90 8.46 6.91 -3.93
C GLU A 90 8.88 6.36 -2.56
N VAL A 91 10.08 5.81 -2.46
CA VAL A 91 10.70 5.36 -1.21
C VAL A 91 12.20 5.55 -1.30
N SER A 92 12.83 5.90 -0.17
CA SER A 92 14.29 5.92 -0.05
C SER A 92 14.74 4.63 0.63
N VAL A 93 15.67 3.92 0.01
CA VAL A 93 16.29 2.71 0.57
C VAL A 93 17.78 2.99 0.71
N GLU A 94 18.34 2.77 1.89
CA GLU A 94 19.78 2.94 2.12
C GLU A 94 20.55 1.74 1.55
N GLU A 95 21.64 1.99 0.80
CA GLU A 95 22.48 0.94 0.19
C GLU A 95 23.07 -0.03 1.23
N ASP A 96 23.27 0.40 2.47
CA ASP A 96 23.85 -0.43 3.53
C ASP A 96 22.91 -1.52 4.08
N MET A 97 21.61 -1.51 3.72
CA MET A 97 20.67 -2.59 4.07
C MET A 97 20.94 -3.90 3.32
N HIS A 98 21.82 -3.92 2.31
CA HIS A 98 22.22 -5.12 1.58
C HIS A 98 23.30 -5.98 2.26
N TYR A 99 23.84 -5.59 3.43
CA TYR A 99 25.00 -6.27 4.04
C TYR A 99 24.72 -7.18 5.25
N TRP A 100 23.46 -7.42 5.63
CA TRP A 100 23.14 -8.29 6.79
C TRP A 100 22.83 -9.75 6.46
N GLU A 101 23.16 -10.22 5.26
CA GLU A 101 23.16 -11.66 4.94
C GLU A 101 24.56 -12.16 4.56
N VAL A 102 25.38 -12.38 5.60
CA VAL A 102 26.44 -13.41 5.62
C VAL A 102 26.37 -14.20 6.92
#